data_AF-A0A382Z1Y6-F1
#
_entry.id   AF-A0A382Z1Y6-F1
#
_cell.length_a   1.000
_cell.length_b   1.000
_cell.length_c   1.000
_cell.angle_alpha   90.00
_cell.angle_beta   90.00
_cell.angle_gamma   90.00
#
_symmetry.space_group_name_H-M   'P 1'
#
loop_
_entity.id
_entity.type
_entity.pdbx_description
1 polymer ?
#
loop_
_entity_poly.entity_id
_entity_poly.type
_entity_poly.pdbx_seq_one_letter_code
_entity_poly.pdbx_strand_id
1 'polypeptide(L)'
;MEKDEVQELGNRLLAAAVAGEGLDELLVENELGWIVEEAVERIAFRANREIINKAFEMQRPTSEAVLATITLDNGTFVLLELNQVQPGAIDSLEEDELITLTDTLASSLGNSDFEAFLNNLKGNADIQLRDVIEDF
;
A
#
# COMPACT_ATOMS: atom_id res chain seq x y z
N MET A 1 -5.23 -26.29 14.57
CA MET A 1 -4.70 -26.69 13.26
C MET A 1 -3.22 -26.45 13.29
N GLU A 2 -2.43 -27.43 12.89
CA GLU A 2 -0.98 -27.23 12.72
C GLU A 2 -0.74 -26.28 11.54
N LYS A 3 0.35 -25.51 11.59
CA LYS A 3 0.68 -24.49 10.57
C LYS A 3 0.74 -25.07 9.15
N ASP A 4 1.13 -26.35 9.06
CA ASP A 4 1.24 -27.07 7.80
C ASP A 4 -0.15 -27.41 7.20
N GLU A 5 -1.13 -27.77 8.04
CA GLU A 5 -2.51 -28.06 7.61
C GLU A 5 -3.19 -26.81 7.03
N VAL A 6 -2.96 -25.64 7.66
CA VAL A 6 -3.51 -24.36 7.20
C VAL A 6 -2.94 -23.98 5.83
N GLN A 7 -1.65 -24.22 5.63
CA GLN A 7 -0.99 -23.94 4.36
C GLN A 7 -1.47 -24.89 3.25
N GLU A 8 -1.67 -26.17 3.58
CA GLU A 8 -2.19 -27.17 2.64
C GLU A 8 -3.62 -26.85 2.20
N LEU A 9 -4.50 -26.52 3.16
CA LEU A 9 -5.86 -26.06 2.84
C LEU A 9 -5.83 -24.79 1.99
N GLY A 10 -4.97 -23.84 2.33
CA GLY A 10 -4.79 -22.61 1.56
C GLY A 10 -4.38 -22.85 0.11
N ASN A 11 -3.49 -23.81 -0.13
CA ASN A 11 -3.07 -24.20 -1.48
C ASN A 11 -4.22 -24.89 -2.25
N ARG A 12 -5.05 -25.69 -1.57
CA ARG A 12 -6.25 -26.30 -2.17
C ARG A 12 -7.26 -25.24 -2.59
N LEU A 13 -7.51 -24.24 -1.74
CA LEU A 13 -8.39 -23.10 -2.06
C LEU A 13 -7.88 -22.31 -3.27
N LEU A 14 -6.56 -22.03 -3.32
CA LEU A 14 -5.95 -21.36 -4.47
C LEU A 14 -6.14 -22.17 -5.76
N ALA A 15 -5.92 -23.49 -5.72
CA ALA A 15 -6.09 -24.35 -6.88
C ALA A 15 -7.54 -24.36 -7.38
N ALA A 16 -8.51 -24.43 -6.48
CA ALA A 16 -9.93 -24.37 -6.81
C ALA A 16 -10.32 -23.00 -7.41
N ALA A 17 -9.82 -21.91 -6.85
CA ALA A 17 -10.05 -20.56 -7.37
C ALA A 17 -9.47 -20.36 -8.77
N VAL A 18 -8.26 -20.88 -9.02
CA VAL A 18 -7.63 -20.83 -10.36
C VAL A 18 -8.38 -21.71 -11.37
N ALA A 19 -8.90 -22.85 -10.94
CA ALA A 19 -9.70 -23.73 -11.80
C ALA A 19 -11.11 -23.17 -12.09
N GLY A 20 -11.61 -22.28 -11.23
CA GLY A 20 -12.98 -21.77 -11.31
C GLY A 20 -14.04 -22.78 -10.88
N GLU A 21 -13.65 -23.87 -10.20
CA GLU A 21 -14.53 -24.98 -9.83
C GLU A 21 -14.23 -25.44 -8.40
N GLY A 22 -15.27 -25.82 -7.65
CA GLY A 22 -15.14 -26.43 -6.31
C GLY A 22 -14.77 -25.48 -5.16
N LEU A 23 -14.62 -24.18 -5.42
CA LEU A 23 -14.31 -23.20 -4.35
C LEU A 23 -15.45 -23.11 -3.32
N ASP A 24 -16.70 -23.00 -3.78
CA ASP A 24 -17.86 -22.89 -2.90
C ASP A 24 -18.00 -24.10 -1.96
N GLU A 25 -17.74 -25.30 -2.48
CA GLU A 25 -17.77 -26.54 -1.69
C GLU A 25 -16.69 -26.54 -0.61
N LEU A 26 -15.47 -26.13 -0.95
CA LEU A 26 -14.36 -26.02 0.02
C LEU A 26 -14.63 -24.95 1.07
N LEU A 27 -15.24 -23.82 0.71
CA LEU A 27 -15.60 -22.77 1.66
C LEU A 27 -16.66 -23.28 2.65
N VAL A 28 -17.70 -23.97 2.18
CA VAL A 28 -18.75 -24.54 3.03
C VAL A 28 -18.20 -25.65 3.93
N GLU A 29 -17.38 -26.56 3.40
CA GLU A 29 -16.78 -27.68 4.15
C GLU A 29 -15.91 -27.20 5.31
N ASN A 30 -15.21 -26.06 5.13
CA ASN A 30 -14.28 -25.52 6.11
C ASN A 30 -14.85 -24.33 6.90
N GLU A 31 -16.16 -24.08 6.80
CA GLU A 31 -16.86 -22.97 7.48
C GLU A 31 -16.23 -21.59 7.21
N LEU A 32 -15.70 -21.40 6.00
CA LEU A 32 -15.03 -20.17 5.56
C LEU A 32 -16.01 -19.25 4.82
N GLY A 33 -15.82 -17.93 4.98
CA GLY A 33 -16.61 -16.91 4.29
C GLY A 33 -15.82 -16.24 3.17
N TRP A 34 -16.48 -16.00 2.03
CA TRP A 34 -15.97 -15.12 0.97
C TRP A 34 -16.47 -13.69 1.22
N ILE A 35 -15.54 -12.74 1.38
CA ILE A 35 -15.86 -11.34 1.66
C ILE A 35 -15.60 -10.52 0.42
N VAL A 36 -16.63 -9.80 -0.05
CA VAL A 36 -16.54 -8.91 -1.21
C VAL A 36 -16.48 -7.48 -0.72
N GLU A 37 -15.45 -6.76 -1.15
CA GLU A 37 -15.25 -5.34 -0.85
C GLU A 37 -15.10 -4.55 -2.15
N GLU A 38 -15.86 -3.46 -2.28
CA GLU A 38 -15.85 -2.61 -3.47
C GLU A 38 -15.19 -1.27 -3.18
N ALA A 39 -14.41 -0.79 -4.17
CA ALA A 39 -13.75 0.52 -4.13
C ALA A 39 -12.99 0.78 -2.82
N VAL A 40 -12.19 -0.19 -2.37
CA VAL A 40 -11.37 -0.05 -1.16
C VAL A 40 -10.18 0.86 -1.43
N GLU A 41 -10.12 1.96 -0.69
CA GLU A 41 -8.96 2.85 -0.68
C GLU A 41 -7.82 2.27 0.17
N ARG A 42 -6.58 2.67 -0.13
CA ARG A 42 -5.39 2.22 0.61
C ARG A 42 -5.45 2.58 2.10
N ILE A 43 -6.12 3.69 2.44
CA ILE A 43 -6.26 4.17 3.81
C ILE A 43 -7.51 3.65 4.53
N ALA A 44 -8.41 2.94 3.82
CA ALA A 44 -9.68 2.48 4.36
C ALA A 44 -9.50 1.59 5.61
N PHE A 45 -10.53 1.56 6.45
CA PHE A 45 -10.63 0.72 7.65
C PHE A 45 -11.64 -0.42 7.48
N ARG A 46 -11.88 -0.86 6.23
CA ARG A 46 -12.88 -1.89 5.90
C ARG A 46 -12.38 -3.32 6.08
N ALA A 47 -11.07 -3.53 5.96
CA ALA A 47 -10.43 -4.84 6.14
C ALA A 47 -9.15 -4.71 6.98
N ASN A 48 -8.57 -5.84 7.37
CA ASN A 48 -7.26 -5.86 8.03
C ASN A 48 -6.22 -5.13 7.15
N ARG A 49 -5.38 -4.29 7.76
CA ARG A 49 -4.37 -3.47 7.07
C ARG A 49 -3.38 -4.31 6.25
N GLU A 50 -3.01 -5.50 6.72
CA GLU A 50 -2.14 -6.44 5.98
C GLU A 50 -2.79 -6.89 4.67
N ILE A 51 -4.10 -7.16 4.69
CA ILE A 51 -4.88 -7.54 3.49
C ILE A 51 -4.93 -6.38 2.51
N ILE A 52 -5.23 -5.17 2.98
CA ILE A 52 -5.27 -3.96 2.13
C ILE A 52 -3.88 -3.72 1.52
N ASN A 53 -2.82 -3.74 2.33
CA ASN A 53 -1.46 -3.54 1.84
C ASN A 53 -1.10 -4.58 0.76
N LYS A 54 -1.40 -5.86 1.01
CA LYS A 54 -1.15 -6.93 0.04
C LYS A 54 -1.91 -6.71 -1.26
N ALA A 55 -3.19 -6.32 -1.21
CA ALA A 55 -3.99 -6.03 -2.39
C ALA A 55 -3.37 -4.92 -3.26
N PHE A 56 -2.78 -3.91 -2.64
CA PHE A 56 -2.10 -2.81 -3.35
C PHE A 56 -0.65 -3.13 -3.80
N GLU A 57 -0.09 -4.28 -3.40
CA GLU A 57 1.18 -4.82 -3.91
C GLU A 57 0.98 -5.79 -5.08
N MET A 58 -0.24 -6.31 -5.25
CA MET A 58 -0.57 -7.25 -6.32
C MET A 58 -0.40 -6.61 -7.70
N GLN A 59 -0.10 -7.46 -8.68
CA GLN A 59 -0.08 -7.03 -10.08
C GLN A 59 -1.47 -6.49 -10.47
N ARG A 60 -1.48 -5.33 -11.14
CA ARG A 60 -2.71 -4.75 -11.67
C ARG A 60 -3.39 -5.73 -12.65
N PRO A 61 -4.67 -6.08 -12.46
CA PRO A 61 -5.44 -6.87 -13.40
C PRO A 61 -5.57 -6.14 -14.75
N THR A 62 -5.35 -6.86 -15.86
CA THR A 62 -5.50 -6.32 -17.22
C THR A 62 -6.71 -6.88 -17.97
N SER A 63 -7.17 -8.07 -17.62
CA SER A 63 -8.27 -8.77 -18.28
C SER A 63 -8.97 -9.76 -17.34
N GLU A 64 -8.19 -10.53 -16.60
CA GLU A 64 -8.68 -11.47 -15.60
C GLU A 64 -8.28 -11.02 -14.19
N ALA A 65 -9.06 -11.48 -13.20
CA ALA A 65 -8.75 -11.25 -11.80
C ALA A 65 -7.41 -11.89 -11.44
N VAL A 66 -6.66 -11.21 -10.57
CA VAL A 66 -5.37 -11.69 -10.08
C VAL A 66 -5.58 -12.27 -8.68
N LEU A 67 -5.17 -13.52 -8.49
CA LEU A 67 -5.21 -14.18 -7.18
C LEU A 67 -3.88 -14.01 -6.46
N ALA A 68 -3.92 -13.84 -5.14
CA ALA A 68 -2.76 -13.88 -4.28
C ALA A 68 -3.10 -14.50 -2.93
N THR A 69 -2.07 -14.97 -2.24
CA THR A 69 -2.21 -15.53 -0.89
C THR A 69 -1.32 -14.74 0.08
N ILE A 70 -1.77 -14.65 1.32
CA ILE A 70 -1.01 -14.10 2.45
C ILE A 70 -1.35 -14.88 3.71
N THR A 71 -0.35 -15.10 4.54
CA THR A 71 -0.55 -15.53 5.93
C THR A 71 -0.35 -14.30 6.80
N LEU A 72 -1.39 -13.90 7.52
CA LEU A 72 -1.35 -12.76 8.43
C LEU A 72 -0.44 -13.05 9.63
N ASP A 73 -0.02 -12.01 10.33
CA ASP A 73 0.81 -12.12 11.54
C ASP A 73 0.18 -12.99 12.63
N ASN A 74 -1.16 -13.07 12.67
CA ASN A 74 -1.91 -13.92 13.60
C ASN A 74 -1.98 -15.40 13.16
N GLY A 75 -1.35 -15.77 12.05
CA GLY A 75 -1.32 -17.13 11.51
C GLY A 75 -2.51 -17.49 10.60
N THR A 76 -3.42 -16.56 10.33
CA THR A 76 -4.57 -16.80 9.44
C THR A 76 -4.14 -16.78 7.98
N PHE A 77 -4.50 -17.80 7.22
CA PHE A 77 -4.33 -17.81 5.77
C PHE A 77 -5.48 -17.08 5.08
N VAL A 78 -5.16 -16.22 4.12
CA VAL A 78 -6.12 -15.45 3.33
C VAL A 78 -5.82 -15.64 1.85
N LEU A 79 -6.87 -15.95 1.08
CA LEU A 79 -6.88 -15.89 -0.38
C LEU A 79 -7.50 -14.54 -0.79
N LEU A 80 -6.80 -13.78 -1.62
CA LEU A 80 -7.27 -12.52 -2.17
C LEU A 80 -7.50 -12.66 -3.67
N GLU A 81 -8.60 -12.09 -4.13
CA GLU A 81 -8.91 -11.91 -5.54
C GLU A 81 -9.02 -10.42 -5.86
N LEU A 82 -8.11 -9.92 -6.69
CA LEU A 82 -8.12 -8.55 -7.15
C LEU A 82 -8.74 -8.48 -8.54
N ASN A 83 -9.94 -7.91 -8.61
CA ASN A 83 -10.73 -7.79 -9.84
C ASN A 83 -10.32 -6.58 -10.68
N GLN A 84 -10.16 -5.41 -10.06
CA GLN A 84 -9.86 -4.17 -10.76
C GLN A 84 -9.06 -3.21 -9.89
N VAL A 85 -8.20 -2.41 -10.52
CA VAL A 85 -7.55 -1.26 -9.89
C VAL A 85 -7.90 0.00 -10.67
N GLN A 86 -8.57 0.93 -9.99
CA GLN A 86 -8.83 2.27 -10.49
C GLN A 86 -7.67 3.18 -10.10
N PRO A 87 -6.95 3.79 -11.07
CA PRO A 87 -5.93 4.78 -10.75
C PRO A 87 -6.60 6.03 -10.19
N GLY A 88 -5.96 6.65 -9.21
CA GLY A 88 -6.33 8.00 -8.78
C GLY A 88 -6.12 8.97 -9.95
N ALA A 89 -7.02 9.92 -10.10
CA ALA A 89 -6.99 10.89 -11.18
C ALA A 89 -7.12 12.31 -10.60
N ILE A 90 -6.38 13.28 -11.16
CA ILE A 90 -6.40 14.66 -10.63
C ILE A 90 -7.78 15.29 -10.83
N ASP A 91 -8.43 14.96 -11.94
CA ASP A 91 -9.79 15.37 -12.27
C ASP A 91 -10.86 14.71 -11.41
N SER A 92 -10.52 13.67 -10.61
CA SER A 92 -11.42 13.08 -9.62
C SER A 92 -11.24 13.65 -8.22
N LEU A 93 -10.31 14.58 -8.01
CA LEU A 93 -10.10 15.23 -6.71
C LEU A 93 -11.12 16.36 -6.53
N GLU A 94 -11.64 16.48 -5.32
CA GLU A 94 -12.47 17.62 -4.95
C GLU A 94 -11.63 18.91 -4.89
N GLU A 95 -12.27 20.08 -4.98
CA GLU A 95 -11.57 21.37 -5.07
C GLU A 95 -10.67 21.65 -3.84
N ASP A 96 -11.12 21.26 -2.65
CA ASP A 96 -10.37 21.39 -1.40
C ASP A 96 -9.16 20.44 -1.33
N GLU A 97 -9.29 19.22 -1.85
CA GLU A 97 -8.18 18.28 -2.00
C GLU A 97 -7.13 18.82 -2.99
N LEU A 98 -7.58 19.41 -4.10
CA LEU A 98 -6.70 20.04 -5.10
C LEU A 98 -5.94 21.23 -4.52
N ILE A 99 -6.60 22.09 -3.74
CA ILE A 99 -5.95 23.21 -3.06
C ILE A 99 -4.90 22.67 -2.08
N THR A 100 -5.26 21.69 -1.26
CA THR A 100 -4.34 21.08 -0.29
C THR A 100 -3.11 20.46 -0.96
N LEU A 101 -3.31 19.75 -2.08
CA LEU A 101 -2.23 19.19 -2.87
C LEU A 101 -1.32 20.30 -3.43
N THR A 102 -1.93 21.36 -3.97
CA THR A 102 -1.20 22.50 -4.54
C THR A 102 -0.35 23.21 -3.49
N ASP A 103 -0.91 23.47 -2.31
CA ASP A 103 -0.21 24.14 -1.21
C ASP A 103 0.96 23.29 -0.67
N THR A 104 0.77 21.97 -0.60
CA THR A 104 1.82 21.03 -0.19
C THR A 104 2.98 21.04 -1.19
N LEU A 105 2.69 21.00 -2.48
CA LEU A 105 3.70 21.05 -3.55
C LEU A 105 4.42 22.41 -3.57
N ALA A 106 3.69 23.51 -3.45
CA ALA A 106 4.26 24.86 -3.43
C ALA A 106 5.22 25.03 -2.24
N SER A 107 4.82 24.57 -1.05
CA SER A 107 5.67 24.61 0.15
C SER A 107 6.92 23.75 0.01
N SER A 108 6.78 22.54 -0.54
CA SER A 108 7.91 21.63 -0.77
C SER A 108 8.94 22.22 -1.74
N LEU A 109 8.46 22.77 -2.87
CA LEU A 109 9.32 23.43 -3.85
C LEU A 109 10.01 24.66 -3.27
N GLY A 110 9.26 25.53 -2.59
CA GLY A 110 9.80 26.74 -1.98
C GLY A 110 10.92 26.44 -0.96
N ASN A 111 10.74 25.39 -0.14
CA ASN A 111 11.77 24.95 0.81
C ASN A 111 13.02 24.43 0.09
N SER A 112 12.84 23.61 -0.96
CA SER A 112 13.96 23.10 -1.76
C SER A 112 14.76 24.23 -2.43
N ASP A 113 14.07 25.21 -3.01
CA ASP A 113 14.69 26.35 -3.68
C ASP A 113 15.44 27.25 -2.68
N PHE A 114 14.85 27.49 -1.51
CA PHE A 114 15.50 28.27 -0.47
C PHE A 114 16.76 27.60 0.07
N GLU A 115 16.72 26.29 0.33
CA GLU A 115 17.90 25.51 0.73
C GLU A 115 18.98 25.52 -0.35
N ALA A 116 18.61 25.34 -1.62
CA ALA A 116 19.55 25.42 -2.74
C ALA A 116 20.21 26.81 -2.84
N PHE A 117 19.42 27.88 -2.70
CA PHE A 117 19.90 29.25 -2.69
C PHE A 117 20.87 29.50 -1.52
N LEU A 118 20.50 29.09 -0.32
CA LEU A 118 21.31 29.27 0.89
C LEU A 118 22.63 28.49 0.81
N ASN A 119 22.60 27.26 0.29
CA ASN A 119 23.79 26.46 0.05
C ASN A 119 24.69 27.09 -1.02
N ASN A 120 24.12 27.62 -2.10
CA ASN A 120 24.87 28.36 -3.10
C ASN A 120 25.52 29.61 -2.52
N LEU A 121 24.79 30.38 -1.72
CA LEU A 121 25.30 31.59 -1.08
C LEU A 121 26.46 31.26 -0.12
N LYS A 122 26.29 30.25 0.74
CA LYS A 122 27.35 29.79 1.64
C LYS A 122 28.57 29.29 0.88
N GLY A 123 28.38 28.51 -0.18
CA GLY A 123 29.47 27.97 -1.00
C GLY A 123 30.27 29.04 -1.75
N ASN A 124 29.66 30.20 -2.04
CA ASN A 124 30.32 31.33 -2.70
C ASN A 124 30.77 32.44 -1.74
N ALA A 125 30.45 32.33 -0.45
CA ALA A 125 30.81 33.33 0.54
C ALA A 125 32.17 33.03 1.18
N ASP A 126 32.95 34.07 1.45
CA ASP A 126 34.14 33.96 2.29
C ASP A 126 33.71 34.03 3.78
N ILE A 127 33.50 32.86 4.38
CA ILE A 127 33.02 32.72 5.76
C ILE A 127 34.20 32.33 6.66
N GLN A 128 34.56 33.21 7.60
CA GLN A 128 35.57 32.92 8.62
C GLN A 128 34.90 32.58 9.96
N LEU A 129 35.09 31.35 10.43
CA LEU A 129 34.71 30.93 11.78
C LEU A 129 35.91 31.10 12.71
N ARG A 130 35.72 31.82 13.81
CA ARG A 130 36.72 31.92 14.88
C ARG A 130 36.31 30.97 16.00
N ASP A 131 36.92 29.80 16.04
CA ASP A 131 36.77 28.89 17.17
C ASP A 131 37.49 29.48 18.38
N VAL A 132 36.72 29.82 19.43
CA VAL A 132 37.29 30.14 20.74
C VAL A 132 37.54 28.81 21.43
N ILE A 133 38.79 28.36 21.41
CA ILE A 133 39.22 27.24 22.25
C ILE A 133 39.22 27.78 23.69
N GLU A 134 38.22 27.39 24.49
CA GLU A 134 38.30 27.55 25.95
C GLU A 134 39.21 26.44 26.49
N ASP A 135 40.45 26.82 26.81
CA ASP A 135 41.34 25.98 27.62
C ASP A 135 40.81 25.96 29.07
N PHE A 136 40.43 24.77 29.56
CA PHE A 136 40.04 24.50 30.95
C PHE A 136 41.26 24.32 31.88
#